data_AF-A0A4Y7M488-F1
#
_entry.id   AF-A0A4Y7M488-F1
#
_cell.length_a   1.000
_cell.length_b   1.000
_cell.length_c   1.000
_cell.angle_alpha   90.00
_cell.angle_beta   90.00
_cell.angle_gamma   90.00
#
_symmetry.space_group_name_H-M   'P 1'
#
loop_
_entity.id
_entity.type
_entity.pdbx_description
1 polymer ?
#
loop_
_entity_poly.entity_id
_entity_poly.type
_entity_poly.pdbx_seq_one_letter_code
_entity_poly.pdbx_strand_id
1 'polypeptide(L)'
;MAYQLYRNTTLGNTLQETLDELIQFGQITPQLALKVLVHFDRTMNNSLAQKVKNRLTFKAGKLNTYRFCDNVWTFLLSDVEFRDVSELCKGETVKIVACDGKAIPPTKDD
;
A
#
# COMPACT_ATOMS: atom_id res chain seq x y z
N MET A 1 4.45 -10.34 -10.80
CA MET A 1 3.55 -10.24 -9.61
C MET A 1 3.61 -8.86 -8.95
N ALA A 2 2.46 -8.24 -8.63
CA ALA A 2 2.35 -6.93 -7.97
C ALA A 2 1.78 -7.05 -6.54
N TYR A 3 2.22 -6.22 -5.60
CA TYR A 3 1.75 -6.28 -4.22
C TYR A 3 0.30 -5.78 -4.09
N GLN A 4 -0.52 -6.54 -3.38
CA GLN A 4 -1.91 -6.19 -3.04
C GLN A 4 -2.01 -5.28 -1.80
N LEU A 5 -0.88 -4.97 -1.14
CA LEU A 5 -0.80 -4.15 0.07
C LEU A 5 -1.55 -2.82 -0.08
N TYR A 6 -1.49 -2.22 -1.27
CA TYR A 6 -2.08 -0.91 -1.55
C TYR A 6 -3.61 -0.93 -1.63
N ARG A 7 -4.27 -2.09 -1.63
CA ARG A 7 -5.73 -2.19 -1.56
C ARG A 7 -6.28 -1.66 -0.22
N ASN A 8 -5.51 -1.74 0.87
CA ASN A 8 -5.91 -1.23 2.19
C ASN A 8 -5.54 0.26 2.40
N THR A 9 -5.17 0.97 1.33
CA THR A 9 -5.03 2.44 1.38
C THR A 9 -6.40 3.09 1.20
N THR A 10 -6.52 4.39 1.49
CA THR A 10 -7.76 5.14 1.21
C THR A 10 -8.23 4.95 -0.22
N LEU A 11 -7.33 5.10 -1.21
CA LEU A 11 -7.65 4.91 -2.63
C LEU A 11 -8.12 3.48 -2.95
N GLY A 12 -7.45 2.48 -2.38
CA GLY A 12 -7.81 1.07 -2.59
C GLY A 12 -9.13 0.68 -1.92
N ASN A 13 -9.41 1.21 -0.72
CA ASN A 13 -10.68 0.99 -0.02
C ASN A 13 -11.84 1.63 -0.78
N THR A 14 -11.71 2.89 -1.18
CA THR A 14 -12.75 3.57 -1.98
C THR A 14 -13.05 2.85 -3.29
N LEU A 15 -12.01 2.30 -3.96
CA LEU A 15 -12.22 1.46 -5.14
C LEU A 15 -13.01 0.18 -4.81
N GLN A 16 -12.66 -0.52 -3.72
CA GLN A 16 -13.35 -1.74 -3.31
C GLN A 16 -14.82 -1.47 -2.94
N GLU A 17 -15.07 -0.43 -2.15
CA GLU A 17 -16.44 0.02 -1.80
C GLU A 17 -17.27 0.32 -3.04
N THR A 18 -16.70 1.04 -4.01
CA THR A 18 -17.37 1.34 -5.29
C THR A 18 -17.67 0.06 -6.06
N LEU A 19 -16.73 -0.88 -6.13
CA LEU A 19 -16.94 -2.16 -6.82
C LEU A 19 -18.02 -3.01 -6.15
N ASP A 20 -18.07 -3.01 -4.81
CA ASP A 20 -19.09 -3.71 -4.05
C ASP A 20 -20.48 -3.14 -4.30
N GLU A 21 -20.63 -1.82 -4.38
CA GLU A 21 -21.89 -1.17 -4.76
C GLU A 21 -22.35 -1.60 -6.17
N LEU A 22 -21.45 -1.58 -7.15
CA LEU A 22 -21.76 -2.01 -8.52
C LEU A 22 -22.18 -3.49 -8.59
N ILE A 23 -21.61 -4.35 -7.75
CA ILE A 23 -22.01 -5.76 -7.63
C ILE A 23 -23.41 -5.85 -7.00
N GLN A 24 -23.67 -5.11 -5.92
CA GLN A 24 -24.96 -5.10 -5.22
C GLN A 24 -26.11 -4.66 -6.15
N PHE A 25 -25.86 -3.68 -7.04
CA PHE A 25 -26.82 -3.25 -8.05
C PHE A 25 -26.91 -4.16 -9.27
N GLY A 26 -26.13 -5.26 -9.33
CA GLY A 26 -26.11 -6.20 -10.45
C GLY A 26 -25.51 -5.61 -11.73
N GLN A 27 -24.77 -4.51 -11.64
CA GLN A 27 -24.17 -3.83 -12.79
C GLN A 27 -22.89 -4.52 -13.26
N ILE A 28 -22.15 -5.16 -12.35
CA ILE A 28 -20.96 -5.96 -12.66
C ILE A 28 -20.98 -7.29 -11.92
N THR A 29 -20.21 -8.26 -12.41
CA THR A 29 -20.00 -9.53 -11.71
C THR A 29 -18.85 -9.44 -10.71
N PRO A 30 -18.86 -10.24 -9.63
CA PRO A 30 -17.73 -10.33 -8.69
C PRO A 30 -16.40 -10.66 -9.39
N GLN A 31 -16.43 -11.52 -10.41
CA GLN A 31 -15.25 -11.89 -11.19
C GLN A 31 -14.68 -10.70 -11.97
N LEU A 32 -15.52 -9.77 -12.44
CA LEU A 32 -15.05 -8.56 -13.10
C LEU A 32 -14.40 -7.61 -12.08
N ALA A 33 -15.00 -7.42 -10.91
CA ALA A 33 -14.41 -6.60 -9.83
C ALA A 33 -13.02 -7.10 -9.42
N LEU A 34 -12.83 -8.42 -9.30
CA LEU A 34 -11.52 -9.02 -9.03
C LEU A 34 -10.49 -8.67 -10.12
N LYS A 35 -10.88 -8.68 -11.39
CA LYS A 35 -10.00 -8.26 -12.50
C LYS A 35 -9.62 -6.78 -12.39
N VAL A 36 -10.55 -5.91 -11.99
CA VAL A 36 -10.28 -4.49 -11.75
C VAL A 36 -9.26 -4.32 -10.62
N LEU A 37 -9.39 -5.06 -9.52
CA LEU A 37 -8.45 -5.00 -8.40
C LEU A 37 -7.04 -5.50 -8.79
N VAL A 38 -6.95 -6.58 -9.57
CA VAL A 38 -5.65 -7.05 -10.12
C VAL A 38 -5.02 -5.98 -11.01
N HIS A 39 -5.83 -5.27 -11.81
CA HIS A 39 -5.33 -4.16 -12.62
C HIS A 39 -4.86 -2.97 -11.76
N PHE A 40 -5.60 -2.65 -10.69
CA PHE A 40 -5.22 -1.63 -9.72
C PHE A 40 -3.86 -1.95 -9.07
N ASP A 41 -3.63 -3.20 -8.64
CA ASP A 41 -2.37 -3.59 -8.02
C ASP A 41 -1.18 -3.29 -8.95
N ARG A 42 -1.28 -3.69 -10.23
CA ARG A 42 -0.24 -3.45 -11.23
C ARG A 42 -0.01 -1.95 -11.44
N THR A 43 -1.08 -1.19 -11.62
CA THR A 43 -0.99 0.24 -11.92
C THR A 43 -0.46 1.06 -10.75
N MET A 44 -0.83 0.72 -9.51
CA MET A 44 -0.31 1.40 -8.31
C MET A 44 1.17 1.13 -8.08
N ASN A 45 1.58 -0.14 -8.12
CA ASN A 45 3.00 -0.50 -7.95
C ASN A 45 3.87 0.21 -9.02
N ASN A 46 3.44 0.18 -10.29
CA ASN A 46 4.16 0.85 -11.37
C ASN A 46 4.19 2.37 -11.20
N SER A 47 3.07 2.99 -10.83
CA SER A 47 2.99 4.45 -10.69
C SER A 47 3.87 4.97 -9.55
N LEU A 48 3.87 4.27 -8.40
CA LEU A 48 4.75 4.62 -7.27
C LEU A 48 6.23 4.47 -7.66
N ALA A 49 6.62 3.40 -8.34
CA ALA A 49 8.02 3.18 -8.73
C ALA A 49 8.52 4.18 -9.79
N GLN A 50 7.67 4.51 -10.77
CA GLN A 50 8.10 5.28 -11.93
C GLN A 50 7.91 6.79 -11.77
N LYS A 51 6.80 7.22 -11.16
CA LYS A 51 6.37 8.63 -11.15
C LYS A 51 6.76 9.37 -9.86
N VAL A 52 6.87 8.68 -8.74
CA VAL A 52 7.17 9.30 -7.44
C VAL A 52 8.69 9.38 -7.24
N LYS A 53 9.20 10.58 -6.93
CA LYS A 53 10.65 10.85 -6.78
C LYS A 53 11.02 11.52 -5.47
N ASN A 54 10.04 12.04 -4.72
CA ASN A 54 10.29 12.69 -3.45
C ASN A 54 10.82 11.68 -2.42
N ARG A 55 11.63 12.17 -1.49
CA ARG A 55 12.21 11.39 -0.40
C ARG A 55 11.81 12.04 0.91
N LEU A 56 11.26 11.23 1.81
CA LEU A 56 10.95 11.67 3.17
C LEU A 56 11.92 11.00 4.14
N THR A 57 12.15 11.64 5.28
CA THR A 57 12.85 11.05 6.42
C THR A 57 11.92 11.07 7.63
N PHE A 58 12.12 10.15 8.56
CA PHE A 58 11.34 10.18 9.80
C PHE A 58 12.19 9.79 11.00
N LYS A 59 11.78 10.27 12.17
CA LYS A 59 12.27 9.84 13.47
C LYS A 59 11.07 9.44 14.31
N ALA A 60 11.27 8.50 15.22
CA ALA A 60 10.25 8.10 16.19
C ALA A 60 10.83 8.21 17.59
N GLY A 61 10.04 8.69 18.54
CA GLY A 61 10.42 8.65 19.96
C GLY A 61 10.52 7.22 20.48
N LYS A 62 9.65 6.32 19.99
CA LYS A 62 9.63 4.92 20.41
C LYS A 62 9.22 3.95 19.30
N LEU A 63 9.94 2.83 19.22
CA LEU A 63 9.47 1.61 18.55
C LEU A 63 8.72 0.75 19.57
N ASN A 64 7.40 0.63 19.44
CA ASN A 64 6.57 -0.11 20.37
C ASN A 64 6.69 -1.63 20.15
N THR A 65 6.55 -2.07 18.91
CA THR A 65 6.69 -3.47 18.52
C THR A 65 7.08 -3.58 17.06
N TYR A 66 7.75 -4.67 16.71
CA TYR A 66 8.07 -5.04 15.33
C TYR A 66 7.74 -6.52 15.09
N ARG A 67 7.50 -6.87 13.83
CA ARG A 67 7.29 -8.25 13.38
C ARG A 67 7.79 -8.41 11.96
N PHE A 68 8.42 -9.55 11.69
CA PHE A 68 8.75 -9.99 10.35
C PHE A 68 8.14 -11.37 10.11
N CYS A 69 7.29 -11.49 9.10
CA CYS A 69 6.65 -12.74 8.68
C CYS A 69 6.36 -12.65 7.18
N ASP A 70 6.55 -13.74 6.43
CA ASP A 70 6.25 -13.82 4.99
C ASP A 70 6.87 -12.70 4.14
N ASN A 71 8.12 -12.31 4.45
CA ASN A 71 8.82 -11.20 3.80
C ASN A 71 8.13 -9.83 3.94
N VAL A 72 7.29 -9.68 4.96
CA VAL A 72 6.64 -8.43 5.32
C VAL A 72 7.07 -7.98 6.72
N TRP A 73 7.60 -6.76 6.79
CA TRP A 73 7.86 -6.06 8.04
C TRP A 73 6.62 -5.30 8.49
N THR A 74 6.31 -5.36 9.77
CA THR A 74 5.32 -4.50 10.43
C THR A 74 5.94 -3.84 11.65
N PHE A 75 5.90 -2.52 11.71
CA PHE A 75 6.35 -1.72 12.85
C PHE A 75 5.17 -0.93 13.42
N LEU A 76 5.13 -0.78 14.75
CA LEU A 76 4.27 0.16 15.44
C LEU A 76 5.15 1.15 16.19
N LEU A 77 5.01 2.43 15.87
CA LEU A 77 5.85 3.51 16.38
C LEU A 77 4.98 4.51 17.15
N SER A 78 5.58 5.19 18.13
CA SER A 78 4.99 6.35 18.80
C SER A 78 5.88 7.58 18.66
N ASP A 79 5.25 8.75 18.71
CA ASP A 79 5.89 10.07 18.62
C ASP A 79 6.73 10.20 17.34
N VAL A 80 6.08 9.98 16.19
CA VAL A 80 6.74 10.01 14.88
C VAL A 80 6.74 11.41 14.30
N GLU A 81 7.91 11.88 13.89
CA GLU A 81 8.11 13.10 13.12
C GLU A 81 8.57 12.73 11.71
N PHE A 82 7.70 12.99 10.74
CA PHE A 82 8.01 12.91 9.32
C PHE A 82 8.50 14.28 8.81
N ARG A 83 9.54 14.25 7.98
CA ARG A 83 10.15 15.42 7.38
C ARG A 83 10.30 15.22 5.87
N ASP A 84 9.65 16.08 5.12
CA ASP A 84 9.92 16.35 3.70
C ASP A 84 10.67 17.68 3.57
N VAL A 85 11.10 18.06 2.37
CA VAL A 85 11.97 19.22 2.09
C VAL A 85 11.46 20.52 2.74
N SER A 86 10.15 20.74 2.74
CA SER A 86 9.51 21.94 3.28
C SER A 86 8.47 21.67 4.37
N GLU A 87 8.17 20.40 4.67
CA GLU A 87 7.04 20.03 5.51
C GLU A 87 7.44 19.15 6.68
N LEU A 88 6.83 19.43 7.82
CA LEU A 88 6.93 18.64 9.03
C LEU A 88 5.55 18.11 9.40
N CYS A 89 5.41 16.79 9.50
CA CYS A 89 4.18 16.15 9.94
C CYS A 89 4.47 15.29 11.18
N LYS A 90 3.62 15.41 12.21
CA LYS A 90 3.73 14.63 13.44
C LYS A 90 2.58 13.64 13.56
N GLY A 91 2.89 12.41 13.96
CA GLY A 91 1.92 11.36 14.22
C GLY A 91 2.15 10.75 15.60
N GLU A 92 1.09 10.67 16.41
CA GLU A 92 1.16 10.11 17.77
C GLU A 92 1.45 8.60 17.75
N THR A 93 0.76 7.85 16.89
CA THR A 93 0.97 6.41 16.69
C THR A 93 0.90 6.08 15.20
N VAL A 94 1.93 5.41 14.69
CA VAL A 94 2.07 5.07 13.26
C VAL A 94 2.34 3.58 13.10
N LYS A 95 1.59 2.93 12.20
CA LYS A 95 1.86 1.57 11.74
C LYS A 95 2.54 1.61 10.36
N ILE A 96 3.74 1.05 10.25
CA ILE A 96 4.44 0.87 8.98
C ILE A 96 4.35 -0.59 8.57
N VAL A 97 3.83 -0.87 7.37
CA VAL A 97 3.84 -2.20 6.75
C VAL A 97 4.68 -2.12 5.48
N ALA A 98 5.72 -2.95 5.39
CA ALA A 98 6.68 -2.90 4.29
C ALA A 98 6.91 -4.32 3.73
N CYS A 99 6.59 -4.51 2.46
CA CYS A 99 6.95 -5.71 1.70
C CYS A 99 8.38 -5.60 1.16
N ASP A 100 9.03 -6.73 0.86
CA ASP A 100 10.35 -6.74 0.24
C ASP A 100 10.35 -5.99 -1.12
N GLY A 101 11.25 -5.03 -1.27
CA GLY A 101 11.40 -4.24 -2.50
C GLY A 101 12.21 -4.95 -3.59
N LYS A 102 12.80 -6.13 -3.31
CA LYS A 102 13.49 -6.92 -4.34
C LYS A 102 12.51 -7.27 -5.45
N ALA A 103 12.87 -6.94 -6.68
CA ALA A 103 12.10 -7.30 -7.85
C ALA A 103 11.93 -8.82 -7.89
N ILE A 104 10.69 -9.29 -7.83
CA ILE A 104 10.36 -10.68 -8.19
C ILE A 104 10.52 -10.74 -9.71
N PRO A 105 11.51 -11.48 -10.26
CA PRO A 105 11.65 -11.60 -11.70
C PRO A 105 10.36 -12.18 -12.29
N PRO A 106 9.90 -11.70 -13.46
CA PRO A 106 8.73 -12.25 -14.10
C PRO A 106 8.95 -13.75 -14.36
N THR A 107 8.06 -14.59 -13.82
CA THR A 107 7.99 -16.00 -14.21
C THR A 107 7.43 -16.09 -15.63
N LYS A 108 7.87 -17.08 -16.40
CA LYS A 108 7.54 -17.24 -17.84
C LYS A 108 6.04 -17.39 -18.18
N ASP A 109 5.18 -17.38 -17.17
CA ASP A 109 3.74 -17.64 -17.28
C ASP A 109 2.86 -16.42 -16.86
N ASP A 110 3.44 -15.22 -16.70
CA ASP A 110 2.71 -13.93 -16.48
C ASP A 110 2.33 -13.24 -17.82
#